data_AF-A0AA39TKF9-F1
#
_entry.id   AF-A0AA39TKF9-F1
#
_cell.length_a   1.000
_cell.length_b   1.000
_cell.length_c   1.000
_cell.angle_alpha   90.00
_cell.angle_beta   90.00
_cell.angle_gamma   90.00
#
_symmetry.space_group_name_H-M   'P 1'
#
loop_
_entity.id
_entity.type
_entity.pdbx_description
1 polymer ?
#
loop_
_entity_poly.entity_id
_entity_poly.type
_entity_poly.pdbx_seq_one_letter_code
_entity_poly.pdbx_strand_id
1 'polypeptide(L)'
;MLPSAQVNGIRQRIHGWSWQAFPIVMGTSAVFMTLSDLKHHPAFVLRIEMVFFVVSITLFLVNIVMLLLQAIYFPHHAWSRLQDPIHGISVPLMASVVSFATIIVGTINYDVAYGYVSPNCIYALFWVYLAIAMTTCFPMIKITFSQHRNLLEFAPSCAFPVSAHIMLTGLVSANTLRVIDASDTRALGVLLVGYVVHGLGLFMAFFFLSIYIIRYNGFMQSSQSNLAFVACSPPGFSALTLMSLGDHARSILTAHGYITEVSGDVWYSASVMASLLLYGLALFFFVLGVITYRYPFKGHMDEILTCWAMTFPNVGWINATRLLGDIFESQGFLTFHLVMTILMCITWLFLTIFTATAFFQGKILKSGEEDVDKDVHQTGDEIMENHPTSAPVTSSVTHHLGSSSRTLITI
;
A
#
# COMPACT_ATOMS: atom_id res chain seq x y z
N MET A 1 -24.19 -12.87 -36.36
CA MET A 1 -23.88 -13.08 -34.93
C MET A 1 -22.91 -14.24 -34.88
N LEU A 2 -21.62 -13.96 -34.77
CA LEU A 2 -20.62 -15.01 -34.51
C LEU A 2 -20.93 -15.62 -33.13
N PRO A 3 -20.77 -16.93 -32.92
CA PRO A 3 -21.02 -17.54 -31.63
C PRO A 3 -20.05 -16.91 -30.64
N SER A 4 -20.54 -16.29 -29.57
CA SER A 4 -19.69 -15.86 -28.46
C SER A 4 -18.92 -17.07 -27.98
N ALA A 5 -17.60 -17.04 -28.14
CA ALA A 5 -16.75 -18.07 -27.58
C ALA A 5 -17.07 -18.10 -26.09
N GLN A 6 -17.48 -19.25 -25.53
CA GLN A 6 -17.64 -19.38 -24.09
C GLN A 6 -16.30 -19.05 -23.44
N VAL A 7 -16.14 -17.81 -22.98
CA VAL A 7 -14.93 -17.38 -22.33
C VAL A 7 -14.88 -18.12 -21.01
N ASN A 8 -13.91 -19.02 -20.87
CA ASN A 8 -13.70 -19.79 -19.64
C ASN A 8 -13.76 -18.86 -18.41
N GLY A 9 -14.57 -19.19 -17.41
CA GLY A 9 -14.80 -18.33 -16.24
C GLY A 9 -13.52 -17.98 -15.45
N ILE A 10 -12.44 -18.76 -15.63
CA ILE A 10 -11.09 -18.47 -15.12
C ILE A 10 -10.46 -17.28 -15.86
N ARG A 11 -10.63 -17.22 -17.19
CA ARG A 11 -10.10 -16.15 -18.05
C ARG A 11 -10.78 -14.81 -17.76
N GLN A 12 -12.10 -14.82 -17.49
CA GLN A 12 -12.84 -13.63 -17.01
C GLN A 12 -12.39 -13.16 -15.62
N ARG A 13 -11.98 -14.08 -14.75
CA ARG A 13 -11.46 -13.74 -13.42
C ARG A 13 -10.04 -13.18 -13.50
N ILE A 14 -9.19 -13.72 -14.38
CA ILE A 14 -7.84 -13.20 -14.61
C ILE A 14 -7.91 -11.81 -15.26
N HIS A 15 -8.82 -11.60 -16.21
CA HIS A 15 -9.03 -10.30 -16.86
C HIS A 15 -9.63 -9.25 -15.91
N GLY A 16 -10.60 -9.65 -15.08
CA GLY A 16 -11.21 -8.81 -14.06
C GLY A 16 -10.40 -8.65 -12.77
N TRP A 17 -9.28 -9.37 -12.61
CA TRP A 17 -8.43 -9.22 -11.43
C TRP A 17 -7.87 -7.80 -11.40
N SER A 18 -8.01 -7.16 -10.24
CA SER A 18 -7.72 -5.76 -10.05
C SER A 18 -6.89 -5.56 -8.80
N TRP A 19 -6.15 -4.47 -8.83
CA TRP A 19 -5.29 -3.94 -7.78
C TRP A 19 -6.01 -3.72 -6.45
N GLN A 20 -7.34 -3.63 -6.49
CA GLN A 20 -8.20 -3.55 -5.32
C GLN A 20 -8.16 -4.82 -4.43
N ALA A 21 -7.50 -5.90 -4.86
CA ALA A 21 -7.26 -7.09 -4.06
C ALA A 21 -6.08 -6.95 -3.06
N PHE A 22 -5.15 -6.00 -3.23
CA PHE A 22 -4.06 -5.77 -2.27
C PHE A 22 -4.50 -5.20 -0.92
N PRO A 23 -5.49 -4.29 -0.84
CA PRO A 23 -6.09 -3.90 0.44
C PRO A 23 -6.51 -5.08 1.32
N ILE A 24 -6.88 -6.22 0.75
CA ILE A 24 -7.20 -7.45 1.49
C ILE A 24 -5.95 -8.03 2.16
N VAL A 25 -4.81 -8.05 1.46
CA VAL A 25 -3.50 -8.47 2.01
C VAL A 25 -3.08 -7.52 3.12
N MET A 26 -3.20 -6.22 2.88
CA MET A 26 -2.84 -5.18 3.86
C MET A 26 -3.72 -5.25 5.10
N GLY A 27 -5.04 -5.42 4.94
CA GLY A 27 -5.97 -5.54 6.05
C GLY A 27 -5.82 -6.83 6.83
N THR A 28 -5.48 -7.94 6.16
CA THR A 28 -5.11 -9.19 6.86
C THR A 28 -3.81 -9.01 7.63
N SER A 29 -2.86 -8.25 7.07
CA SER A 29 -1.62 -7.91 7.78
C SER A 29 -1.86 -7.03 9.00
N ALA A 30 -2.84 -6.13 8.92
CA ALA A 30 -3.23 -5.26 10.01
C ALA A 30 -3.61 -6.03 11.28
N VAL A 31 -4.28 -7.18 11.12
CA VAL A 31 -4.72 -8.02 12.25
C VAL A 31 -3.53 -8.61 12.99
N PHE A 32 -2.57 -9.24 12.29
CA PHE A 32 -1.42 -9.81 12.99
C PHE A 32 -0.51 -8.72 13.57
N MET A 33 -0.37 -7.56 12.89
CA MET A 33 0.47 -6.45 13.37
C MET A 33 -0.07 -5.77 14.62
N THR A 34 -1.39 -5.68 14.80
CA THR A 34 -1.98 -5.14 16.04
C THR A 34 -1.98 -6.16 17.16
N LEU A 35 -2.20 -7.44 16.83
CA LEU A 35 -2.13 -8.52 17.80
C LEU A 35 -0.70 -8.74 18.33
N SER A 36 0.33 -8.63 17.47
CA SER A 36 1.74 -8.82 17.87
C SER A 36 2.20 -7.84 18.94
N ASP A 37 1.58 -6.66 19.01
CA ASP A 37 1.95 -5.60 19.93
C ASP A 37 1.18 -5.69 21.27
N LEU A 38 0.34 -6.71 21.47
CA LEU A 38 -0.37 -6.91 22.74
C LEU A 38 0.61 -7.15 23.91
N LYS A 39 0.44 -6.37 25.00
CA LYS A 39 1.27 -6.47 26.22
C LYS A 39 1.20 -7.85 26.88
N HIS A 40 -0.01 -8.40 26.98
CA HIS A 40 -0.23 -9.76 27.46
C HIS A 40 -0.40 -10.66 26.24
N HIS A 41 0.59 -11.52 26.00
CA HIS A 41 0.67 -12.36 24.81
C HIS A 41 0.50 -13.85 25.18
N PRO A 42 -0.73 -14.35 25.33
CA PRO A 42 -0.94 -15.76 25.62
C PRO A 42 -0.60 -16.60 24.38
N ALA A 43 -0.05 -17.80 24.58
CA ALA A 43 0.39 -18.69 23.49
C ALA A 43 -0.70 -19.05 22.45
N PHE A 44 -1.99 -18.86 22.77
CA PHE A 44 -3.08 -19.01 21.81
C PHE A 44 -3.13 -17.85 20.80
N VAL A 45 -2.87 -16.62 21.23
CA VAL A 45 -2.85 -15.43 20.36
C VAL A 45 -1.71 -15.52 19.35
N LEU A 46 -0.53 -15.98 19.78
CA LEU A 46 0.60 -16.26 18.89
C LEU A 46 0.25 -17.25 17.77
N ARG A 47 -0.52 -18.32 18.07
CA ARG A 47 -0.95 -19.28 17.03
C ARG A 47 -1.91 -18.65 16.03
N ILE A 48 -2.83 -17.80 16.49
CA ILE A 48 -3.76 -17.08 15.61
C ILE A 48 -2.97 -16.14 14.68
N GLU A 49 -2.04 -15.37 15.25
CA GLU A 49 -1.20 -14.45 14.51
C GLU A 49 -0.40 -15.12 13.39
N MET A 50 0.20 -16.27 13.68
CA MET A 50 0.92 -17.06 12.69
C MET A 50 0.03 -17.49 11.51
N VAL A 51 -1.21 -17.91 11.80
CA VAL A 51 -2.17 -18.26 10.74
C VAL A 51 -2.45 -17.04 9.87
N PHE A 52 -2.69 -15.87 10.47
CA PHE A 52 -2.90 -14.62 9.73
C PHE A 52 -1.67 -14.21 8.91
N PHE A 53 -0.47 -14.40 9.44
CA PHE A 53 0.78 -14.13 8.73
C PHE A 53 0.94 -15.03 7.48
N VAL A 54 0.73 -16.35 7.62
CA VAL A 54 0.79 -17.29 6.50
C VAL A 54 -0.30 -17.02 5.46
N VAL A 55 -1.52 -16.69 5.92
CA VAL A 55 -2.61 -16.28 5.02
C VAL A 55 -2.25 -15.00 4.27
N SER A 56 -1.63 -14.03 4.93
CA SER A 56 -1.19 -12.78 4.28
C SER A 56 -0.15 -13.05 3.18
N ILE A 57 0.86 -13.88 3.46
CA ILE A 57 1.85 -14.29 2.44
C ILE A 57 1.16 -15.00 1.28
N THR A 58 0.24 -15.92 1.57
CA THR A 58 -0.48 -16.68 0.53
C THR A 58 -1.30 -15.74 -0.36
N LEU A 59 -2.05 -14.79 0.24
CA LEU A 59 -2.83 -13.80 -0.50
C LEU A 59 -1.92 -12.87 -1.31
N PHE A 60 -0.75 -12.49 -0.79
CA PHE A 60 0.22 -11.70 -1.52
C PHE A 60 0.74 -12.43 -2.76
N LEU A 61 1.14 -13.70 -2.61
CA LEU A 61 1.62 -14.52 -3.72
C LEU A 61 0.54 -14.74 -4.77
N VAL A 62 -0.70 -15.03 -4.36
CA VAL A 62 -1.85 -15.16 -5.28
C VAL A 62 -2.05 -13.88 -6.07
N ASN A 63 -2.00 -12.71 -5.41
CA ASN A 63 -2.14 -11.42 -6.09
C ASN A 63 -1.02 -11.20 -7.12
N ILE A 64 0.23 -11.43 -6.75
CA ILE A 64 1.37 -11.28 -7.68
C ILE A 64 1.23 -12.23 -8.86
N VAL A 65 0.92 -13.52 -8.63
CA VAL A 65 0.74 -14.51 -9.69
C VAL A 65 -0.41 -14.12 -10.63
N MET A 66 -1.57 -13.70 -10.09
CA MET A 66 -2.71 -13.29 -10.92
C MET A 66 -2.38 -12.10 -11.82
N LEU A 67 -1.65 -11.12 -11.30
CA LEU A 67 -1.20 -9.96 -12.08
C LEU A 67 -0.16 -10.31 -13.13
N LEU A 68 0.77 -11.21 -12.81
CA LEU A 68 1.72 -11.74 -13.79
C LEU A 68 1.00 -12.50 -14.91
N LEU A 69 0.01 -13.33 -14.56
CA LEU A 69 -0.81 -14.03 -15.55
C LEU A 69 -1.60 -13.03 -16.41
N GLN A 70 -2.16 -11.98 -15.82
CA GLN A 70 -2.84 -10.92 -16.56
C GLN A 70 -1.89 -10.20 -17.52
N ALA A 71 -0.66 -9.91 -17.10
CA ALA A 71 0.37 -9.31 -17.95
C ALA A 71 0.81 -10.22 -19.11
N ILE A 72 0.84 -11.55 -18.90
CA ILE A 72 1.21 -12.53 -19.92
C ILE A 72 0.07 -12.78 -20.91
N TYR A 73 -1.17 -12.97 -20.43
CA TYR A 73 -2.31 -13.35 -21.27
C TYR A 73 -3.03 -12.17 -21.92
N PHE A 74 -2.93 -10.97 -21.35
CA PHE A 74 -3.57 -9.76 -21.85
C PHE A 74 -2.57 -8.59 -21.87
N PRO A 75 -1.47 -8.70 -22.65
CA PRO A 75 -0.39 -7.71 -22.63
C PRO A 75 -0.89 -6.33 -23.08
N HIS A 76 -1.83 -6.23 -24.01
CA HIS A 76 -2.40 -4.96 -24.45
C HIS A 76 -3.30 -4.32 -23.38
N HIS A 77 -4.18 -5.09 -22.72
CA HIS A 77 -5.01 -4.57 -21.62
C HIS A 77 -4.17 -4.18 -20.41
N ALA A 78 -3.17 -5.01 -20.07
CA ALA A 78 -2.18 -4.67 -19.08
C ALA A 78 -1.48 -3.38 -19.49
N TRP A 79 -0.89 -3.28 -20.69
CA TRP A 79 -0.13 -2.12 -21.15
C TRP A 79 -0.95 -0.83 -21.25
N SER A 80 -2.18 -0.90 -21.73
CA SER A 80 -3.11 0.23 -21.77
C SER A 80 -3.44 0.71 -20.35
N ARG A 81 -3.77 -0.20 -19.42
CA ARG A 81 -3.93 0.15 -18.01
C ARG A 81 -2.62 0.64 -17.39
N LEU A 82 -1.47 0.11 -17.80
CA LEU A 82 -0.14 0.51 -17.32
C LEU A 82 0.17 1.98 -17.73
N GLN A 83 -0.39 2.47 -18.83
CA GLN A 83 -0.24 3.85 -19.33
C GLN A 83 -1.25 4.84 -18.73
N ASP A 84 -2.32 4.37 -18.09
CA ASP A 84 -3.32 5.25 -17.47
C ASP A 84 -2.73 6.02 -16.27
N PRO A 85 -2.67 7.36 -16.31
CA PRO A 85 -2.02 8.15 -15.26
C PRO A 85 -2.71 8.11 -13.88
N ILE A 86 -3.97 7.68 -13.83
CA ILE A 86 -4.85 7.69 -12.64
C ILE A 86 -5.06 6.26 -12.09
N HIS A 87 -5.05 5.24 -12.95
CA HIS A 87 -5.29 3.83 -12.57
C HIS A 87 -4.15 2.86 -12.92
N GLY A 88 -3.06 3.35 -13.51
CA GLY A 88 -1.93 2.53 -13.97
C GLY A 88 -0.87 2.19 -12.94
N ILE A 89 0.26 1.65 -13.44
CA ILE A 89 1.42 0.97 -12.77
C ILE A 89 1.65 1.36 -11.31
N SER A 90 1.52 2.65 -11.07
CA SER A 90 1.47 3.38 -9.82
C SER A 90 0.82 2.64 -8.66
N VAL A 91 -0.52 2.62 -8.62
CA VAL A 91 -1.32 2.13 -7.49
C VAL A 91 -1.07 0.64 -7.17
N PRO A 92 -0.88 -0.23 -8.18
CA PRO A 92 -0.53 -1.63 -7.98
C PRO A 92 0.80 -1.89 -7.32
N LEU A 93 1.83 -1.28 -7.88
CA LEU A 93 3.20 -1.49 -7.51
C LEU A 93 3.39 -0.96 -6.10
N MET A 94 2.76 0.16 -5.80
CA MET A 94 2.55 0.69 -4.46
C MET A 94 1.92 -0.34 -3.52
N ALA A 95 0.70 -0.79 -3.77
CA ALA A 95 0.03 -1.69 -2.83
C ALA A 95 0.87 -2.96 -2.58
N SER A 96 1.59 -3.45 -3.61
CA SER A 96 2.56 -4.54 -3.47
C SER A 96 3.76 -4.18 -2.58
N VAL A 97 4.30 -2.97 -2.67
CA VAL A 97 5.40 -2.50 -1.81
C VAL A 97 4.94 -2.39 -0.35
N VAL A 98 3.75 -1.85 -0.07
CA VAL A 98 3.25 -1.82 1.32
C VAL A 98 3.06 -3.25 1.85
N SER A 99 2.46 -4.14 1.07
CA SER A 99 2.32 -5.55 1.48
C SER A 99 3.67 -6.23 1.68
N PHE A 100 4.70 -5.89 0.89
CA PHE A 100 6.03 -6.41 1.09
C PHE A 100 6.66 -5.90 2.41
N ALA A 101 6.46 -4.62 2.76
CA ALA A 101 6.85 -4.09 4.08
C ALA A 101 6.18 -4.84 5.24
N THR A 102 4.88 -5.12 5.15
CA THR A 102 4.18 -5.84 6.23
C THR A 102 4.66 -7.28 6.36
N ILE A 103 5.00 -7.94 5.24
CA ILE A 103 5.61 -9.27 5.26
C ILE A 103 6.98 -9.22 5.93
N ILE A 104 7.85 -8.26 5.61
CA ILE A 104 9.17 -8.13 6.27
C ILE A 104 9.00 -7.97 7.78
N VAL A 105 8.08 -7.09 8.22
CA VAL A 105 7.78 -6.89 9.65
C VAL A 105 7.27 -8.20 10.29
N GLY A 106 6.39 -8.92 9.61
CA GLY A 106 5.90 -10.23 10.08
C GLY A 106 7.02 -11.29 10.17
N THR A 107 7.91 -11.37 9.18
CA THR A 107 9.07 -12.28 9.20
C THR A 107 9.98 -12.00 10.39
N ILE A 108 10.19 -10.73 10.73
CA ILE A 108 10.97 -10.33 11.91
C ILE A 108 10.30 -10.81 13.20
N ASN A 109 8.98 -10.61 13.32
CA ASN A 109 8.24 -10.98 14.53
C ASN A 109 8.10 -12.50 14.73
N TYR A 110 7.94 -13.27 13.65
CA TYR A 110 7.56 -14.69 13.73
C TYR A 110 8.59 -15.68 13.21
N ASP A 111 9.49 -15.29 12.31
CA ASP A 111 10.41 -16.24 11.67
C ASP A 111 11.81 -16.17 12.28
N VAL A 112 12.26 -14.94 12.59
CA VAL A 112 13.51 -14.72 13.34
C VAL A 112 13.37 -15.21 14.79
N ALA A 113 12.20 -15.03 15.41
CA ALA A 113 11.93 -15.53 16.76
C ALA A 113 12.01 -17.06 16.86
N TYR A 114 11.74 -17.78 15.76
CA TYR A 114 11.80 -19.24 15.69
C TYR A 114 13.10 -19.77 15.07
N GLY A 115 13.98 -18.87 14.61
CA GLY A 115 15.34 -19.19 14.18
C GLY A 115 15.48 -19.68 12.74
N TYR A 116 14.44 -19.60 11.90
CA TYR A 116 14.51 -20.05 10.50
C TYR A 116 15.19 -19.02 9.57
N VAL A 117 15.12 -17.73 9.91
CA VAL A 117 15.69 -16.64 9.10
C VAL A 117 16.85 -15.96 9.83
N SER A 118 17.99 -15.86 9.13
CA SER A 118 19.18 -15.17 9.65
C SER A 118 18.96 -13.65 9.69
N PRO A 119 19.48 -12.94 10.72
CA PRO A 119 19.45 -11.47 10.77
C PRO A 119 20.07 -10.79 9.54
N ASN A 120 21.07 -11.41 8.92
CA ASN A 120 21.69 -10.88 7.69
C ASN A 120 20.72 -10.91 6.49
N CYS A 121 19.78 -11.86 6.45
CA CYS A 121 18.75 -11.91 5.43
C CYS A 121 17.79 -10.72 5.56
N ILE A 122 17.36 -10.40 6.79
CA ILE A 122 16.51 -9.23 7.05
C ILE A 122 17.21 -7.92 6.64
N TYR A 123 18.49 -7.79 6.95
CA TYR A 123 19.29 -6.64 6.52
C TYR A 123 19.31 -6.50 4.99
N ALA A 124 19.52 -7.60 4.26
CA ALA A 124 19.46 -7.58 2.80
C ALA A 124 18.06 -7.21 2.27
N LEU A 125 17.01 -7.77 2.87
CA LEU A 125 15.62 -7.46 2.51
C LEU A 125 15.26 -5.99 2.75
N PHE A 126 15.80 -5.36 3.78
CA PHE A 126 15.64 -3.93 4.02
C PHE A 126 16.18 -3.08 2.85
N TRP A 127 17.39 -3.37 2.36
CA TRP A 127 17.97 -2.64 1.23
C TRP A 127 17.23 -2.89 -0.08
N VAL A 128 16.78 -4.13 -0.30
CA VAL A 128 15.93 -4.47 -1.45
C VAL A 128 14.61 -3.70 -1.39
N TYR A 129 13.96 -3.67 -0.22
CA TYR A 129 12.75 -2.90 0.02
C TYR A 129 12.98 -1.41 -0.26
N LEU A 130 14.05 -0.82 0.27
CA LEU A 130 14.39 0.58 0.04
C LEU A 130 14.60 0.88 -1.45
N ALA A 131 15.35 0.03 -2.16
CA ALA A 131 15.61 0.20 -3.58
C ALA A 131 14.31 0.16 -4.41
N ILE A 132 13.43 -0.79 -4.10
CA ILE A 132 12.10 -0.86 -4.73
C ILE A 132 11.29 0.39 -4.37
N ALA A 133 11.15 0.75 -3.10
CA ALA A 133 10.40 1.93 -2.66
C ALA A 133 10.87 3.22 -3.34
N MET A 134 12.18 3.44 -3.44
CA MET A 134 12.75 4.60 -4.13
C MET A 134 12.50 4.57 -5.65
N THR A 135 12.69 3.41 -6.29
CA THR A 135 12.48 3.25 -7.75
C THR A 135 11.02 3.46 -8.12
N THR A 136 10.08 3.07 -7.26
CA THR A 136 8.66 3.29 -7.48
C THR A 136 8.25 4.75 -7.22
N CYS A 137 8.90 5.44 -6.28
CA CYS A 137 8.58 6.82 -5.94
C CYS A 137 8.85 7.83 -7.08
N PHE A 138 10.03 7.79 -7.70
CA PHE A 138 10.43 8.83 -8.66
C PHE A 138 9.49 8.94 -9.88
N PRO A 139 9.08 7.83 -10.54
CA PRO A 139 8.10 7.88 -11.61
C PRO A 139 6.76 8.44 -11.14
N MET A 140 6.35 8.18 -9.89
CA MET A 140 5.10 8.70 -9.35
C MET A 140 5.11 10.19 -9.18
N ILE A 141 6.15 10.74 -8.55
CA ILE A 141 6.31 12.19 -8.42
C ILE A 141 6.25 12.81 -9.81
N LYS A 142 6.97 12.25 -10.80
CA LYS A 142 6.89 12.74 -12.17
C LYS A 142 5.46 12.70 -12.74
N ILE A 143 4.71 11.60 -12.58
CA ILE A 143 3.33 11.50 -13.09
C ILE A 143 2.40 12.47 -12.36
N THR A 144 2.47 12.53 -11.03
CA THR A 144 1.65 13.40 -10.19
C THR A 144 1.85 14.87 -10.53
N PHE A 145 3.11 15.31 -10.71
CA PHE A 145 3.44 16.72 -10.98
C PHE A 145 3.44 17.10 -12.47
N SER A 146 3.53 16.16 -13.41
CA SER A 146 3.48 16.47 -14.86
C SER A 146 2.08 16.76 -15.38
N GLN A 147 1.04 16.33 -14.66
CA GLN A 147 -0.35 16.57 -15.06
C GLN A 147 -0.86 17.89 -14.49
N HIS A 148 -1.16 18.85 -15.37
CA HIS A 148 -1.83 20.10 -15.03
C HIS A 148 -3.28 19.78 -14.62
N ARG A 149 -3.51 19.62 -13.31
CA ARG A 149 -4.86 19.41 -12.74
C ARG A 149 -5.23 20.58 -11.85
N ASN A 150 -6.49 20.97 -11.88
CA ASN A 150 -7.03 21.89 -10.89
C ASN A 150 -6.89 21.26 -9.50
N LEU A 151 -6.55 22.05 -8.48
CA LEU A 151 -6.38 21.57 -7.09
C LEU A 151 -7.65 20.86 -6.56
N LEU A 152 -8.82 21.24 -7.07
CA LEU A 152 -10.13 20.63 -6.77
C LEU A 152 -10.38 19.31 -7.49
N GLU A 153 -9.63 18.98 -8.55
CA GLU A 153 -9.71 17.71 -9.28
C GLU A 153 -8.68 16.69 -8.77
N PHE A 154 -7.68 17.12 -8.02
CA PHE A 154 -6.61 16.28 -7.48
C PHE A 154 -7.12 15.24 -6.47
N ALA A 155 -7.47 14.03 -6.91
CA ALA A 155 -8.05 13.00 -6.06
C ALA A 155 -7.04 12.56 -4.97
N PRO A 156 -7.35 12.72 -3.68
CA PRO A 156 -6.43 12.32 -2.59
C PRO A 156 -6.06 10.83 -2.64
N SER A 157 -6.93 10.01 -3.23
CA SER A 157 -6.74 8.57 -3.43
C SER A 157 -5.50 8.22 -4.25
N CYS A 158 -5.01 9.13 -5.11
CA CYS A 158 -3.82 8.91 -5.92
C CYS A 158 -2.53 9.31 -5.20
N ALA A 159 -2.62 10.16 -4.18
CA ALA A 159 -1.46 10.83 -3.58
C ALA A 159 -1.05 10.28 -2.21
N PHE A 160 -2.03 9.83 -1.41
CA PHE A 160 -1.77 9.13 -0.15
C PHE A 160 -0.93 7.87 -0.33
N PRO A 161 -1.13 7.06 -1.38
CA PRO A 161 -0.22 5.98 -1.68
C PRO A 161 1.24 6.48 -1.80
N VAL A 162 1.54 7.54 -2.56
CA VAL A 162 2.94 7.95 -2.87
C VAL A 162 3.78 8.18 -1.63
N SER A 163 3.19 8.81 -0.62
CA SER A 163 3.86 9.08 0.64
C SER A 163 3.92 7.86 1.56
N ALA A 164 2.93 6.97 1.52
CA ALA A 164 2.80 5.85 2.45
C ALA A 164 3.94 4.82 2.32
N HIS A 165 4.35 4.43 1.10
CA HIS A 165 5.39 3.39 0.91
C HIS A 165 6.77 3.85 1.38
N ILE A 166 7.12 5.10 1.07
CA ILE A 166 8.40 5.70 1.47
C ILE A 166 8.42 5.87 2.98
N MET A 167 7.33 6.38 3.56
CA MET A 167 7.21 6.57 5.00
C MET A 167 7.33 5.23 5.76
N LEU A 168 6.73 4.15 5.26
CA LEU A 168 6.84 2.82 5.87
C LEU A 168 8.27 2.27 5.90
N THR A 169 9.19 2.79 5.09
CA THR A 169 10.62 2.44 5.19
C THR A 169 11.18 2.68 6.58
N GLY A 170 10.71 3.73 7.27
CA GLY A 170 11.11 3.98 8.66
C GLY A 170 10.60 2.88 9.62
N LEU A 171 9.38 2.38 9.41
CA LEU A 171 8.83 1.28 10.21
C LEU A 171 9.59 -0.03 9.95
N VAL A 172 9.90 -0.33 8.69
CA VAL A 172 10.72 -1.49 8.31
C VAL A 172 12.13 -1.37 8.90
N SER A 173 12.71 -0.17 8.87
CA SER A 173 13.99 0.14 9.51
C SER A 173 13.93 -0.12 11.01
N ALA A 174 12.94 0.43 11.72
CA ALA A 174 12.78 0.22 13.16
C ALA A 174 12.68 -1.27 13.51
N ASN A 175 11.89 -2.04 12.76
CA ASN A 175 11.80 -3.48 12.99
C ASN A 175 13.09 -4.21 12.64
N THR A 176 13.81 -3.81 11.59
CA THR A 176 15.11 -4.40 11.23
C THR A 176 16.17 -4.16 12.31
N LEU A 177 16.12 -3.03 13.00
CA LEU A 177 17.02 -2.73 14.12
C LEU A 177 16.78 -3.61 15.35
N ARG A 178 15.64 -4.32 15.45
CA ARG A 178 15.39 -5.29 16.53
C ARG A 178 16.24 -6.56 16.40
N VAL A 179 16.77 -6.86 15.20
CA VAL A 179 17.54 -8.08 14.92
C VAL A 179 19.04 -7.82 14.71
N ILE A 180 19.44 -6.55 14.60
CA ILE A 180 20.83 -6.12 14.45
C ILE A 180 21.33 -5.64 15.81
N ASP A 181 22.52 -6.06 16.20
CA ASP A 181 23.13 -5.59 17.45
C ASP A 181 23.44 -4.07 17.36
N ALA A 182 23.16 -3.36 18.45
CA ALA A 182 23.41 -1.92 18.57
C ALA A 182 24.89 -1.56 18.50
N SER A 183 25.80 -2.52 18.73
CA SER A 183 27.26 -2.37 18.59
C SER A 183 27.75 -2.41 17.14
N ASP A 184 26.92 -2.85 16.19
CA ASP A 184 27.29 -2.98 14.80
C ASP A 184 27.13 -1.64 14.06
N THR A 185 28.16 -1.22 13.34
CA THR A 185 28.15 -0.01 12.51
C THR A 185 27.04 -0.04 11.45
N ARG A 186 26.58 -1.24 11.04
CA ARG A 186 25.44 -1.41 10.13
C ARG A 186 24.13 -0.88 10.73
N ALA A 187 23.95 -0.96 12.05
CA ALA A 187 22.74 -0.49 12.72
C ALA A 187 22.58 1.03 12.58
N LEU A 188 23.67 1.79 12.67
CA LEU A 188 23.65 3.24 12.48
C LEU A 188 23.19 3.61 11.06
N GLY A 189 23.69 2.90 10.05
CA GLY A 189 23.29 3.14 8.65
C GLY A 189 21.80 2.93 8.43
N VAL A 190 21.24 1.84 8.99
CA VAL A 190 19.80 1.54 8.92
C VAL A 190 19.01 2.62 9.67
N LEU A 191 19.42 3.01 10.88
CA LEU A 191 18.77 4.06 11.67
C LEU A 191 18.70 5.40 10.93
N LEU A 192 19.82 5.89 10.40
CA LEU A 192 19.90 7.18 9.72
C LEU A 192 19.09 7.18 8.41
N VAL A 193 19.22 6.12 7.61
CA VAL A 193 18.42 5.96 6.38
C VAL A 193 16.93 5.88 6.72
N GLY A 194 16.59 5.16 7.78
CA GLY A 194 15.23 5.07 8.33
C GLY A 194 14.65 6.46 8.61
N TYR A 195 15.34 7.30 9.37
CA TYR A 195 14.89 8.67 9.65
C TYR A 195 14.78 9.56 8.41
N VAL A 196 15.78 9.54 7.53
CA VAL A 196 15.81 10.40 6.33
C VAL A 196 14.68 10.04 5.36
N VAL A 197 14.52 8.75 5.06
CA VAL A 197 13.50 8.28 4.11
C VAL A 197 12.12 8.39 4.74
N HIS A 198 11.96 8.09 6.04
CA HIS A 198 10.71 8.32 6.74
C HIS A 198 10.29 9.78 6.74
N GLY A 199 11.23 10.69 7.03
CA GLY A 199 10.98 12.14 7.02
C GLY A 199 10.52 12.63 5.65
N LEU A 200 11.15 12.18 4.57
CA LEU A 200 10.71 12.48 3.20
C LEU A 200 9.25 12.06 2.96
N GLY A 201 8.87 10.85 3.39
CA GLY A 201 7.51 10.35 3.30
C GLY A 201 6.52 11.17 4.14
N LEU A 202 6.88 11.50 5.39
CA LEU A 202 6.05 12.28 6.32
C LEU A 202 5.76 13.70 5.81
N PHE A 203 6.78 14.42 5.35
CA PHE A 203 6.59 15.78 4.83
C PHE A 203 5.73 15.80 3.57
N MET A 204 5.94 14.83 2.66
CA MET A 204 5.07 14.68 1.48
C MET A 204 3.62 14.36 1.89
N ALA A 205 3.42 13.50 2.89
CA ALA A 205 2.09 13.21 3.40
C ALA A 205 1.40 14.47 3.96
N PHE A 206 2.13 15.35 4.65
CA PHE A 206 1.57 16.60 5.15
C PHE A 206 1.07 17.51 4.02
N PHE A 207 1.82 17.65 2.94
CA PHE A 207 1.38 18.43 1.78
C PHE A 207 0.07 17.89 1.20
N PHE A 208 -0.06 16.56 1.08
CA PHE A 208 -1.30 15.95 0.61
C PHE A 208 -2.45 16.05 1.62
N LEU A 209 -2.14 16.01 2.92
CA LEU A 209 -3.12 16.18 3.98
C LEU A 209 -3.69 17.61 3.98
N SER A 210 -2.88 18.63 3.72
CA SER A 210 -3.35 20.00 3.55
C SER A 210 -4.31 20.13 2.36
N ILE A 211 -3.98 19.52 1.23
CA ILE A 211 -4.87 19.48 0.05
C ILE A 211 -6.18 18.73 0.38
N TYR A 212 -6.08 17.62 1.11
CA TYR A 212 -7.25 16.85 1.56
C TYR A 212 -8.20 17.70 2.42
N ILE A 213 -7.68 18.48 3.38
CA ILE A 213 -8.49 19.36 4.23
C ILE A 213 -9.17 20.45 3.40
N ILE A 214 -8.50 21.04 2.41
CA ILE A 214 -9.10 22.05 1.51
C ILE A 214 -10.24 21.46 0.68
N ARG A 215 -10.11 20.19 0.26
CA ARG A 215 -11.17 19.48 -0.48
C ARG A 215 -12.35 19.07 0.39
N TYR A 216 -12.18 19.06 1.71
CA TYR A 216 -13.21 18.65 2.66
C TYR A 216 -14.26 19.78 2.84
N ASN A 217 -15.06 20.03 1.80
CA ASN A 217 -16.16 21.01 1.80
C ASN A 217 -17.50 20.41 2.27
N GLY A 218 -17.51 19.64 3.36
CA GLY A 218 -18.73 19.19 4.05
C GLY A 218 -19.58 18.11 3.36
N PHE A 219 -19.35 17.79 2.08
CA PHE A 219 -20.06 16.74 1.35
C PHE A 219 -19.07 15.89 0.53
N MET A 220 -18.27 15.05 1.19
CA MET A 220 -17.71 13.90 0.48
C MET A 220 -18.89 12.99 0.08
N GLN A 221 -19.01 12.67 -1.21
CA GLN A 221 -19.96 11.66 -1.69
C GLN A 221 -19.75 10.37 -0.89
N SER A 222 -20.83 9.64 -0.59
CA SER A 222 -20.82 8.49 0.32
C SER A 222 -19.76 7.43 0.00
N SER A 223 -19.39 7.25 -1.27
CA SER A 223 -18.35 6.28 -1.66
C SER A 223 -16.92 6.71 -1.34
N GLN A 224 -16.67 8.00 -1.08
CA GLN A 224 -15.34 8.54 -0.73
C GLN A 224 -15.11 8.70 0.78
N SER A 225 -16.12 8.43 1.61
CA SER A 225 -15.99 8.54 3.07
C SER A 225 -14.95 7.56 3.64
N ASN A 226 -14.81 6.36 3.06
CA ASN A 226 -13.79 5.38 3.45
C ASN A 226 -12.35 5.91 3.31
N LEU A 227 -12.14 6.86 2.40
CA LEU A 227 -10.85 7.48 2.17
C LEU A 227 -10.41 8.39 3.33
N ALA A 228 -11.35 8.83 4.18
CA ALA A 228 -11.03 9.61 5.37
C ALA A 228 -10.20 8.81 6.38
N PHE A 229 -10.38 7.48 6.46
CA PHE A 229 -9.54 6.62 7.28
C PHE A 229 -8.12 6.49 6.74
N VAL A 230 -7.89 6.73 5.45
CA VAL A 230 -6.52 6.76 4.90
C VAL A 230 -5.76 7.99 5.38
N ALA A 231 -6.45 9.10 5.67
CA ALA A 231 -5.82 10.34 6.12
C ALA A 231 -5.20 10.24 7.53
N CYS A 232 -5.67 9.33 8.40
CA CYS A 232 -5.06 9.13 9.72
C CYS A 232 -3.79 8.26 9.69
N SER A 233 -3.56 7.54 8.59
CA SER A 233 -2.42 6.61 8.45
C SER A 233 -1.08 7.31 8.53
N PRO A 234 -0.79 8.36 7.74
CA PRO A 234 0.52 9.01 7.80
C PRO A 234 0.94 9.49 9.20
N PRO A 235 0.13 10.27 9.93
CA PRO A 235 0.50 10.67 11.29
C PRO A 235 0.55 9.48 12.25
N GLY A 236 -0.34 8.49 12.12
CA GLY A 236 -0.37 7.31 12.98
C GLY A 236 0.89 6.43 12.86
N PHE A 237 1.25 6.05 11.64
CA PHE A 237 2.47 5.26 11.40
C PHE A 237 3.74 6.06 11.69
N SER A 238 3.72 7.37 11.52
CA SER A 238 4.86 8.22 11.87
C SER A 238 5.06 8.33 13.37
N ALA A 239 3.99 8.42 14.16
CA ALA A 239 4.07 8.34 15.61
C ALA A 239 4.70 7.00 16.06
N LEU A 240 4.21 5.88 15.52
CA LEU A 240 4.77 4.55 15.81
C LEU A 240 6.25 4.44 15.45
N THR A 241 6.59 4.90 14.25
CA THR A 241 7.95 4.80 13.68
C THR A 241 8.94 5.66 14.47
N LEU A 242 8.59 6.91 14.78
CA LEU A 242 9.47 7.81 15.50
C LEU A 242 9.73 7.32 16.93
N MET A 243 8.72 6.83 17.66
CA MET A 243 8.95 6.22 18.98
C MET A 243 9.89 5.01 18.89
N SER A 244 9.67 4.12 17.93
CA SER A 244 10.46 2.90 17.77
C SER A 244 11.90 3.20 17.36
N LEU A 245 12.10 4.09 16.37
CA LEU A 245 13.45 4.53 15.97
C LEU A 245 14.15 5.30 17.08
N GLY A 246 13.42 6.10 17.87
CA GLY A 246 13.97 6.84 19.01
C GLY A 246 14.50 5.91 20.09
N ASP A 247 13.79 4.81 20.38
CA ASP A 247 14.24 3.82 21.36
C ASP A 247 15.52 3.10 20.88
N HIS A 248 15.58 2.73 19.60
CA HIS A 248 16.81 2.19 19.01
C HIS A 248 17.95 3.21 18.92
N ALA A 249 17.66 4.49 18.69
CA ALA A 249 18.67 5.55 18.68
C ALA A 249 19.35 5.67 20.04
N ARG A 250 18.61 5.47 21.14
CA ARG A 250 19.15 5.47 22.49
C ARG A 250 20.25 4.44 22.67
N SER A 251 20.03 3.19 22.25
CA SER A 251 21.02 2.13 22.41
C SER A 251 22.20 2.25 21.43
N ILE A 252 21.92 2.56 20.16
CA ILE A 252 22.94 2.61 19.09
C ILE A 252 23.92 3.77 19.31
N LEU A 253 23.43 4.96 19.66
CA LEU A 253 24.28 6.14 19.82
C LEU A 253 25.16 6.05 21.05
N THR A 254 24.63 5.52 22.16
CA THR A 254 25.40 5.28 23.38
C THR A 254 26.45 4.19 23.17
N ALA A 255 26.15 3.12 22.41
CA ALA A 255 27.09 2.04 22.14
C ALA A 255 28.32 2.48 21.33
N HIS A 256 28.16 3.44 20.42
CA HIS A 256 29.24 3.92 19.56
C HIS A 256 29.91 5.22 20.04
N GLY A 257 29.37 5.88 21.08
CA GLY A 257 29.90 7.14 21.60
C GLY A 257 29.79 8.31 20.61
N TYR A 258 28.82 8.28 19.68
CA TYR A 258 28.63 9.36 18.72
C TYR A 258 27.92 10.58 19.34
N ILE A 259 28.35 11.79 18.96
CA ILE A 259 27.83 13.10 19.38
C ILE A 259 28.14 13.42 20.85
N THR A 260 27.42 12.83 21.80
CA THR A 260 27.58 13.00 23.26
C THR A 260 26.94 11.79 23.97
N GLU A 261 27.40 11.42 25.17
CA GLU A 261 26.79 10.32 25.97
C GLU A 261 25.28 10.51 26.21
N VAL A 262 24.81 11.75 26.27
CA VAL A 262 23.40 12.12 26.52
C VAL A 262 22.57 12.20 25.23
N SER A 263 23.21 12.14 24.05
CA SER A 263 22.52 12.36 22.76
C SER A 263 21.45 11.32 22.48
N GLY A 264 21.64 10.07 22.92
CA GLY A 264 20.63 9.01 22.78
C GLY A 264 19.34 9.33 23.53
N ASP A 265 19.44 9.76 24.79
CA ASP A 265 18.28 10.10 25.63
C ASP A 265 17.54 11.35 25.12
N VAL A 266 18.28 12.34 24.60
CA VAL A 266 17.70 13.54 24.00
C VAL A 266 16.93 13.20 22.73
N TRP A 267 17.50 12.36 21.87
CA TRP A 267 16.86 11.93 20.62
C TRP A 267 15.60 11.11 20.89
N TYR A 268 15.66 10.19 21.86
CA TYR A 268 14.49 9.45 22.31
C TYR A 268 13.39 10.40 22.82
N SER A 269 13.73 11.31 23.73
CA SER A 269 12.79 12.27 24.31
C SER A 269 12.14 13.17 23.26
N ALA A 270 12.91 13.67 22.29
CA ALA A 270 12.41 14.43 21.15
C ALA A 270 11.46 13.59 20.27
N SER A 271 11.80 12.32 20.06
CA SER A 271 10.98 11.38 19.27
C SER A 271 9.65 11.09 19.96
N VAL A 272 9.63 10.89 21.28
CA VAL A 272 8.40 10.70 22.07
C VAL A 272 7.50 11.95 21.97
N MET A 273 8.08 13.14 22.12
CA MET A 273 7.33 14.40 21.99
C MET A 273 6.70 14.56 20.60
N ALA A 274 7.49 14.37 19.54
CA ALA A 274 7.01 14.44 18.16
C ALA A 274 5.90 13.40 17.89
N SER A 275 6.07 12.20 18.42
CA SER A 275 5.10 11.12 18.25
C SER A 275 3.78 11.40 18.97
N LEU A 276 3.81 12.03 20.14
CA LEU A 276 2.59 12.43 20.85
C LEU A 276 1.79 13.47 20.07
N LEU A 277 2.46 14.44 19.45
CA LEU A 277 1.81 15.44 18.58
C LEU A 277 1.17 14.79 17.35
N LEU A 278 1.90 13.89 16.69
CA LEU A 278 1.40 13.14 15.53
C LEU A 278 0.25 12.20 15.91
N TYR A 279 0.32 11.57 17.08
CA TYR A 279 -0.76 10.73 17.61
C TYR A 279 -2.06 11.51 17.79
N GLY A 280 -2.00 12.73 18.35
CA GLY A 280 -3.16 13.61 18.44
C GLY A 280 -3.77 13.95 17.07
N LEU A 281 -2.92 14.19 16.07
CA LEU A 281 -3.38 14.44 14.70
C LEU A 281 -4.02 13.20 14.06
N ALA A 282 -3.46 12.00 14.29
CA ALA A 282 -4.03 10.75 13.81
C ALA A 282 -5.42 10.48 14.39
N LEU A 283 -5.59 10.70 15.70
CA LEU A 283 -6.90 10.57 16.36
C LEU A 283 -7.92 11.58 15.81
N PHE A 284 -7.50 12.82 15.52
CA PHE A 284 -8.37 13.81 14.90
C PHE A 284 -8.92 13.34 13.55
N PHE A 285 -8.05 12.84 12.66
CA PHE A 285 -8.50 12.31 11.36
C PHE A 285 -9.33 11.02 11.50
N PHE A 286 -9.01 10.18 12.47
CA PHE A 286 -9.83 9.00 12.76
C PHE A 286 -11.25 9.38 13.18
N VAL A 287 -11.39 10.33 14.13
CA VAL A 287 -12.70 10.82 14.58
C VAL A 287 -13.47 11.50 13.44
N LEU A 288 -12.79 12.31 12.61
CA LEU A 288 -13.40 12.86 11.39
C LEU A 288 -13.88 11.75 10.44
N GLY A 289 -13.08 10.70 10.26
CA GLY A 289 -13.46 9.52 9.48
C GLY A 289 -14.73 8.87 10.02
N VAL A 290 -14.80 8.64 11.34
CA VAL A 290 -15.98 8.04 11.99
C VAL A 290 -17.22 8.93 11.87
N ILE A 291 -17.11 10.24 12.06
CA ILE A 291 -18.25 11.18 11.95
C ILE A 291 -18.78 11.25 10.52
N THR A 292 -17.88 11.23 9.54
CA THR A 292 -18.24 11.28 8.12
C THR A 292 -18.71 9.95 7.58
N TYR A 293 -18.44 8.86 8.29
CA TYR A 293 -18.82 7.51 7.91
C TYR A 293 -20.32 7.36 7.90
N ARG A 294 -20.91 7.64 6.74
CA ARG A 294 -22.32 7.45 6.48
C ARG A 294 -22.46 6.32 5.50
N TYR A 295 -22.36 5.08 5.99
CA TYR A 295 -22.62 3.91 5.17
C TYR A 295 -24.11 3.84 4.87
N PRO A 296 -24.57 4.02 3.61
CA PRO A 296 -25.90 3.59 3.27
C PRO A 296 -25.88 2.05 3.33
N PHE A 297 -26.53 1.46 4.33
CA PHE A 297 -26.85 0.02 4.41
C PHE A 297 -27.69 -0.51 3.21
N LYS A 298 -27.77 0.25 2.11
CA LYS A 298 -28.45 -0.11 0.87
C LYS A 298 -27.49 -0.88 -0.04
N GLY A 299 -27.25 -2.15 0.27
CA GLY A 299 -27.07 -3.23 -0.71
C GLY A 299 -25.97 -3.17 -1.79
N HIS A 300 -25.15 -2.12 -1.90
CA HIS A 300 -24.09 -2.03 -2.91
C HIS A 300 -22.84 -2.77 -2.42
N MET A 301 -22.79 -4.07 -2.72
CA MET A 301 -21.62 -4.91 -2.45
C MET A 301 -20.39 -4.50 -3.28
N ASP A 302 -20.58 -3.66 -4.29
CA ASP A 302 -19.54 -3.25 -5.25
C ASP A 302 -18.51 -2.29 -4.62
N GLU A 303 -18.86 -1.62 -3.50
CA GLU A 303 -17.97 -0.68 -2.79
C GLU A 303 -17.18 -1.33 -1.64
N ILE A 304 -17.39 -2.62 -1.34
CA ILE A 304 -16.77 -3.32 -0.19
C ILE A 304 -15.24 -3.25 -0.21
N LEU A 305 -14.64 -3.17 -1.40
CA LEU A 305 -13.19 -3.10 -1.58
C LEU A 305 -12.61 -1.77 -1.09
N THR A 306 -13.37 -0.68 -1.17
CA THR A 306 -12.95 0.61 -0.61
C THR A 306 -13.02 0.62 0.92
N CYS A 307 -13.93 -0.18 1.51
CA CYS A 307 -14.07 -0.32 2.96
C CYS A 307 -12.85 -0.97 3.64
N TRP A 308 -12.01 -1.69 2.90
CA TRP A 308 -10.74 -2.21 3.42
C TRP A 308 -9.78 -1.11 3.91
N ALA A 309 -9.96 0.14 3.48
CA ALA A 309 -9.27 1.30 4.04
C ALA A 309 -9.54 1.55 5.54
N MET A 310 -10.56 0.92 6.13
CA MET A 310 -10.80 0.99 7.58
C MET A 310 -9.85 0.11 8.41
N THR A 311 -9.07 -0.76 7.76
CA THR A 311 -8.19 -1.71 8.46
C THR A 311 -6.76 -1.18 8.60
N PHE A 312 -5.89 -1.48 7.63
CA PHE A 312 -4.46 -1.18 7.65
C PHE A 312 -4.09 0.26 8.02
N PRO A 313 -4.77 1.31 7.50
CA PRO A 313 -4.48 2.70 7.88
C PRO A 313 -4.49 2.99 9.38
N ASN A 314 -5.26 2.23 10.16
CA ASN A 314 -5.41 2.45 11.59
C ASN A 314 -4.35 1.74 12.44
N VAL A 315 -3.58 0.81 11.88
CA VAL A 315 -2.56 0.03 12.62
C VAL A 315 -1.53 0.94 13.28
N GLY A 316 -1.05 1.95 12.55
CA GLY A 316 0.00 2.85 13.03
C GLY A 316 -0.35 3.52 14.36
N TRP A 317 -1.51 4.18 14.45
CA TRP A 317 -1.89 4.88 15.68
C TRP A 317 -2.36 3.91 16.78
N ILE A 318 -2.95 2.76 16.44
CA ILE A 318 -3.31 1.72 17.41
C ILE A 318 -2.03 1.24 18.11
N ASN A 319 -1.02 0.81 17.37
CA ASN A 319 0.24 0.35 17.96
C ASN A 319 1.02 1.50 18.64
N ALA A 320 0.90 2.75 18.15
CA ALA A 320 1.44 3.91 18.85
C ALA A 320 0.80 4.08 20.24
N THR A 321 -0.51 3.81 20.38
CA THR A 321 -1.21 3.81 21.69
C THR A 321 -0.56 2.83 22.65
N ARG A 322 -0.21 1.65 22.16
CA ARG A 322 0.45 0.61 22.95
C ARG A 322 1.81 1.07 23.47
N LEU A 323 2.64 1.68 22.62
CA LEU A 323 3.94 2.22 23.02
C LEU A 323 3.79 3.36 24.03
N LEU A 324 2.88 4.29 23.80
CA LEU A 324 2.57 5.36 24.77
C LEU A 324 2.13 4.79 26.13
N GLY A 325 1.37 3.70 26.12
CA GLY A 325 0.97 2.99 27.34
C GLY A 325 2.12 2.36 28.12
N ASP A 326 3.20 1.94 27.45
CA ASP A 326 4.42 1.50 28.14
C ASP A 326 5.26 2.68 28.62
N ILE A 327 5.42 3.72 27.80
CA ILE A 327 6.25 4.89 28.12
C ILE A 327 5.71 5.65 29.33
N PHE A 328 4.39 5.86 29.37
CA PHE A 328 3.71 6.57 30.46
C PHE A 328 3.17 5.63 31.55
N GLU A 329 3.44 4.33 31.46
CA GLU A 329 2.96 3.29 32.39
C GLU A 329 1.45 3.35 32.68
N SER A 330 0.66 3.83 31.71
CA SER A 330 -0.76 4.09 31.89
C SER A 330 -1.62 2.92 31.40
N GLN A 331 -2.33 2.30 32.34
CA GLN A 331 -3.32 1.24 32.10
C GLN A 331 -4.43 1.69 31.13
N GLY A 332 -4.75 2.99 31.08
CA GLY A 332 -5.77 3.54 30.19
C GLY A 332 -5.42 3.37 28.72
N PHE A 333 -4.18 3.69 28.33
CA PHE A 333 -3.72 3.51 26.95
C PHE A 333 -3.66 2.03 26.57
N LEU A 334 -3.24 1.15 27.48
CA LEU A 334 -3.19 -0.30 27.23
C LEU A 334 -4.60 -0.89 27.04
N THR A 335 -5.57 -0.44 27.83
CA THR A 335 -6.97 -0.84 27.70
C THR A 335 -7.56 -0.33 26.38
N PHE A 336 -7.27 0.93 26.03
CA PHE A 336 -7.73 1.52 24.76
C PHE A 336 -7.13 0.78 23.54
N HIS A 337 -5.85 0.43 23.59
CA HIS A 337 -5.19 -0.40 22.59
C HIS A 337 -5.89 -1.76 22.43
N LEU A 338 -6.18 -2.44 23.54
CA LEU A 338 -6.87 -3.73 23.52
C LEU A 338 -8.26 -3.62 22.88
N VAL A 339 -9.05 -2.62 23.27
CA VAL A 339 -10.39 -2.39 22.70
C VAL A 339 -10.32 -2.13 21.20
N MET A 340 -9.39 -1.29 20.75
CA MET A 340 -9.22 -0.99 19.33
C MET A 340 -8.71 -2.20 18.52
N THR A 341 -7.86 -3.04 19.12
CA THR A 341 -7.41 -4.29 18.51
C THR A 341 -8.56 -5.28 18.31
N ILE A 342 -9.45 -5.41 19.30
CA ILE A 342 -10.67 -6.22 19.17
C ILE A 342 -11.58 -5.66 18.07
N LEU A 343 -11.79 -4.34 18.04
CA LEU A 343 -12.58 -3.68 17.00
C LEU A 343 -12.00 -3.92 15.60
N MET A 344 -10.68 -3.89 15.47
CA MET A 344 -9.98 -4.20 14.21
C MET A 344 -10.26 -5.64 13.75
N CYS A 345 -10.19 -6.61 14.65
CA CYS A 345 -10.49 -8.02 14.34
C CYS A 345 -11.96 -8.20 13.89
N ILE A 346 -12.89 -7.52 14.56
CA ILE A 346 -14.32 -7.55 14.21
C ILE A 346 -14.54 -6.96 12.81
N THR A 347 -13.98 -5.77 12.55
CA THR A 347 -14.07 -5.10 11.24
C THR A 347 -13.48 -5.98 10.14
N TRP A 348 -12.32 -6.61 10.37
CA TRP A 348 -11.71 -7.54 9.43
C TRP A 348 -12.61 -8.74 9.13
N LEU A 349 -13.22 -9.33 10.17
CA LEU A 349 -14.13 -10.48 10.00
C LEU A 349 -15.34 -10.11 9.13
N PHE A 350 -15.98 -8.98 9.42
CA PHE A 350 -17.09 -8.48 8.61
C PHE A 350 -16.68 -8.25 7.16
N LEU A 351 -15.59 -7.51 6.92
CA LEU A 351 -15.11 -7.24 5.57
C LEU A 351 -14.75 -8.51 4.81
N THR A 352 -14.15 -9.49 5.48
CA THR A 352 -13.80 -10.77 4.87
C THR A 352 -15.06 -11.56 4.47
N ILE A 353 -16.07 -11.63 5.33
CA ILE A 353 -17.34 -12.32 5.03
C ILE A 353 -18.05 -11.65 3.85
N PHE A 354 -18.16 -10.33 3.84
CA PHE A 354 -18.80 -9.60 2.74
C PHE A 354 -17.99 -9.69 1.45
N THR A 355 -16.66 -9.60 1.51
CA THR A 355 -15.79 -9.75 0.33
C THR A 355 -15.89 -11.16 -0.24
N ALA A 356 -15.89 -12.20 0.61
CA ALA A 356 -16.09 -13.58 0.18
C ALA A 356 -17.48 -13.76 -0.47
N THR A 357 -18.53 -13.23 0.15
CA THR A 357 -19.90 -13.28 -0.38
C THR A 357 -20.00 -12.60 -1.74
N ALA A 358 -19.43 -11.40 -1.89
CA ALA A 358 -19.45 -10.66 -3.13
C ALA A 358 -18.58 -11.32 -4.23
N PHE A 359 -17.47 -11.96 -3.84
CA PHE A 359 -16.63 -12.77 -4.73
C PHE A 359 -17.37 -14.02 -5.23
N PHE A 360 -18.08 -14.75 -4.35
CA PHE A 360 -18.88 -15.92 -4.76
C PHE A 360 -20.10 -15.52 -5.60
N GLN A 361 -20.68 -14.35 -5.37
CA GLN A 361 -21.75 -13.78 -6.20
C GLN A 361 -21.25 -13.24 -7.56
N GLY A 362 -19.93 -13.21 -7.79
CA GLY A 362 -19.34 -12.71 -9.05
C GLY A 362 -19.50 -11.21 -9.26
N LYS A 363 -19.80 -10.44 -8.20
CA LYS A 363 -19.95 -8.96 -8.25
C LYS A 363 -18.62 -8.22 -8.19
N ILE A 364 -17.54 -8.93 -7.86
CA ILE A 364 -16.22 -8.36 -7.60
C ILE A 364 -15.14 -9.20 -8.30
N LEU A 365 -14.12 -8.54 -8.86
CA LEU A 365 -12.95 -9.16 -9.54
C LEU A 365 -13.33 -10.11 -10.70
N LYS A 366 -14.44 -9.83 -11.37
CA LYS A 366 -14.89 -10.54 -12.57
C LYS A 366 -15.23 -9.51 -13.66
N SER A 367 -14.60 -9.60 -14.83
CA SER A 367 -14.96 -8.77 -15.98
C SER A 367 -16.15 -9.37 -16.74
N GLY A 368 -16.89 -8.52 -17.46
CA GLY A 368 -17.97 -8.96 -18.35
C GLY A 368 -17.42 -9.75 -19.54
N GLU A 369 -18.18 -10.73 -20.04
CA GLU A 369 -17.73 -11.60 -21.13
C GLU A 369 -17.36 -10.81 -22.40
N GLU A 370 -18.08 -9.70 -22.65
CA GLU A 370 -17.86 -8.81 -23.80
C GLU A 370 -16.52 -8.06 -23.77
N ASP A 371 -15.99 -7.74 -22.59
CA ASP A 371 -14.73 -7.01 -22.47
C ASP A 371 -13.53 -7.95 -22.65
N VAL A 372 -13.69 -9.23 -22.30
CA VAL A 372 -12.67 -10.26 -22.56
C VAL A 372 -12.61 -10.57 -24.05
N ASP A 373 -13.74 -10.68 -24.73
CA ASP A 373 -13.78 -10.97 -26.17
C ASP A 373 -13.21 -9.83 -27.02
N LYS A 374 -13.42 -8.56 -26.62
CA LYS A 374 -12.84 -7.39 -27.32
C LYS A 374 -11.30 -7.39 -27.32
N ASP A 375 -10.67 -7.67 -26.17
CA ASP A 375 -9.21 -7.72 -26.08
C ASP A 375 -8.61 -8.95 -26.80
N VAL A 376 -9.34 -10.08 -26.81
CA VAL A 376 -8.91 -11.28 -27.52
C VAL A 376 -8.98 -11.09 -29.04
N HIS A 377 -10.01 -10.40 -29.54
CA HIS A 377 -10.14 -10.08 -30.96
C HIS A 377 -9.13 -9.02 -31.42
N GLN A 378 -8.86 -7.97 -30.63
CA GLN A 378 -7.80 -7.00 -30.95
C GLN A 378 -6.41 -7.65 -31.02
N THR A 379 -6.10 -8.56 -30.10
CA THR A 379 -4.82 -9.32 -30.12
C THR A 379 -4.73 -10.24 -31.36
N GLY A 380 -5.86 -10.76 -31.86
CA GLY A 380 -5.90 -11.61 -33.05
C GLY A 380 -5.69 -10.86 -34.37
N ASP A 381 -6.29 -9.68 -34.50
CA ASP A 381 -6.20 -8.87 -35.72
C ASP A 381 -4.79 -8.29 -35.94
N GLU A 382 -4.08 -7.87 -34.88
CA GLU A 382 -2.69 -7.38 -34.99
C GLU A 382 -1.66 -8.48 -35.29
N ILE A 383 -1.90 -9.72 -34.84
CA ILE A 383 -1.04 -10.87 -35.19
C ILE A 383 -1.22 -11.23 -36.67
N MET A 384 -2.43 -11.07 -37.22
CA MET A 384 -2.67 -11.24 -38.66
C MET A 384 -2.07 -10.11 -39.50
N GLU A 385 -2.03 -8.88 -39.00
CA GLU A 385 -1.41 -7.75 -39.69
C GLU A 385 0.13 -7.86 -39.75
N ASN A 386 0.76 -8.42 -38.71
CA ASN A 386 2.22 -8.61 -38.65
C ASN A 386 2.74 -9.87 -39.37
N HIS A 387 1.86 -10.74 -39.88
CA HIS A 387 2.21 -11.87 -40.74
C HIS A 387 1.39 -11.82 -42.04
N PRO A 388 1.79 -11.01 -43.05
CA PRO A 388 1.14 -11.04 -44.34
C PRO A 388 1.47 -12.37 -45.01
N THR A 389 0.50 -13.26 -45.00
CA THR A 389 0.48 -14.48 -45.83
C THR A 389 0.80 -14.08 -47.26
N SER A 390 1.86 -14.69 -47.80
CA SER A 390 2.34 -14.50 -49.17
C SER A 390 1.21 -14.69 -50.19
N ALA A 391 0.76 -13.60 -50.81
CA ALA A 391 -0.07 -13.62 -52.01
C ALA A 391 0.75 -13.06 -53.19
N PRO A 392 0.56 -13.59 -54.42
CA PRO A 392 1.56 -13.51 -55.47
C PRO A 392 1.60 -12.15 -56.17
N VAL A 393 2.81 -11.84 -56.63
CA VAL A 393 3.18 -10.68 -57.44
C VAL A 393 2.31 -10.56 -58.69
N THR A 394 1.65 -9.41 -58.86
CA THR A 394 1.26 -8.89 -60.19
C THR A 394 1.65 -7.42 -60.31
N SER A 395 2.42 -7.16 -61.36
CA SER A 395 3.06 -5.91 -61.77
C SER A 395 2.23 -5.11 -62.77
N SER A 396 2.15 -3.77 -62.60
CA SER A 396 2.15 -2.71 -63.66
C SER A 396 1.70 -1.36 -63.03
N VAL A 397 2.54 -0.32 -62.90
CA VAL A 397 2.82 0.78 -63.89
C VAL A 397 1.53 1.59 -64.19
N THR A 398 1.32 2.91 -63.96
CA THR A 398 2.12 4.15 -64.19
C THR A 398 1.42 5.41 -63.60
N HIS A 399 2.21 6.40 -63.14
CA HIS A 399 2.07 7.89 -63.13
C HIS A 399 0.70 8.63 -63.00
N HIS A 400 0.60 9.61 -62.07
CA HIS A 400 0.65 11.06 -62.36
C HIS A 400 0.63 11.97 -61.09
N LEU A 401 1.27 13.14 -61.22
CA LEU A 401 1.54 14.19 -60.22
C LEU A 401 0.30 14.95 -59.71
N GLY A 402 0.39 15.55 -58.52
CA GLY A 402 -0.44 16.71 -58.15
C GLY A 402 -0.39 17.20 -56.69
N SER A 403 0.52 18.12 -56.39
CA SER A 403 0.26 19.40 -55.70
C SER A 403 -0.31 19.47 -54.26
N SER A 404 0.55 20.05 -53.38
CA SER A 404 0.27 21.14 -52.42
C SER A 404 -0.25 20.84 -51.01
N SER A 405 0.65 21.12 -50.05
CA SER A 405 0.52 22.14 -48.98
C SER A 405 1.02 21.63 -47.63
N ARG A 406 2.25 22.04 -47.29
CA ARG A 406 2.82 22.04 -45.95
C ARG A 406 2.23 23.20 -45.16
N THR A 407 1.75 22.95 -43.95
CA THR A 407 1.66 23.97 -42.90
C THR A 407 2.50 23.53 -41.71
N LEU A 408 3.61 24.23 -41.57
CA LEU A 408 4.50 24.29 -40.42
C LEU A 408 3.74 24.93 -39.24
N ILE A 409 3.85 24.36 -38.03
CA ILE A 409 3.72 25.14 -36.79
C ILE A 409 4.97 24.87 -35.98
N THR A 410 5.72 25.94 -35.75
CA THR A 410 6.99 26.00 -35.02
C THR A 410 6.73 26.70 -33.69
N ILE A 411 7.19 26.04 -32.62
CA ILE A 411 7.61 26.52 -31.28
C ILE A 411 6.60 27.33 -30.46
#